data_AF-A0A814UKH2-F1
#
_entry.id   AF-A0A814UKH2-F1
#
_cell.length_a   1.000
_cell.length_b   1.000
_cell.length_c   1.000
_cell.angle_alpha   90.00
_cell.angle_beta   90.00
_cell.angle_gamma   90.00
#
_symmetry.space_group_name_H-M   'P 1'
#
loop_
_entity.id
_entity.type
_entity.pdbx_description
1 polymer ?
#
loop_
_entity_poly.entity_id
_entity_poly.type
_entity_poly.pdbx_seq_one_letter_code
_entity_poly.pdbx_strand_id
1 'polypeptide(L)'
;MLMVVVGKSNGIASPVQPFTTYKHSIELQENVADLWWTVDADAQEIIFELHVKTTGWIALGISPAGGMIGADIGTGWVDQAGNVHFQDRHAFNFSRPVIDNTTQDWFHLQGREQNGWTCIQFKRLLDTCDSMDVRIRSGTNIVIFAYGLVDPDLSRQDGDISYHDDRRGTRMIPLQSYGNPPSEDKFAGLDSFEFRLNNYRVPSTETTYHCKHKALIDPANRDIVHHQLVYECDPAAIFDDANLPEGLCDEINPQIELCTTNIASIWAVGGDYMEEFAEEAGYPVAGDFPIKYYAIEMHYNNAKQLSNRTDSSGIRFYIGNELRQYDLGYLSFGTYANAAALAIPPRVDRFNVDSYCSPRATQNFPESGITLLSTFPHTHLQGK
;
A
#
# COMPACT_ATOMS: atom_id res chain seq x y z
N MET A 1 -20.83 -10.17 10.58
CA MET A 1 -19.80 -9.86 9.56
C MET A 1 -19.35 -8.41 9.72
N LEU A 2 -18.05 -8.12 9.60
CA LEU A 2 -17.47 -6.77 9.59
C LEU A 2 -16.59 -6.62 8.34
N MET A 3 -16.58 -5.47 7.66
CA MET A 3 -15.59 -5.16 6.60
C MET A 3 -15.19 -3.69 6.61
N VAL A 4 -13.92 -3.41 6.28
CA VAL A 4 -13.27 -2.11 6.42
C VAL A 4 -13.13 -1.44 5.07
N VAL A 5 -13.65 -0.20 4.96
CA VAL A 5 -13.46 0.66 3.79
C VAL A 5 -12.86 1.99 4.20
N VAL A 6 -11.75 2.31 3.58
CA VAL A 6 -10.98 3.54 3.71
C VAL A 6 -11.33 4.43 2.49
N GLY A 7 -11.55 5.73 2.71
CA GLY A 7 -12.14 6.66 1.73
C GLY A 7 -11.61 6.56 0.28
N LYS A 8 -12.48 6.10 -0.62
CA LYS A 8 -12.19 5.88 -2.04
C LYS A 8 -12.06 7.19 -2.83
N SER A 9 -11.06 7.25 -3.70
CA SER A 9 -11.17 7.84 -5.03
C SER A 9 -10.89 6.70 -6.00
N ASN A 10 -11.46 6.72 -7.20
CA ASN A 10 -11.11 5.71 -8.19
C ASN A 10 -9.63 5.94 -8.54
N GLY A 11 -8.75 5.08 -8.05
CA GLY A 11 -7.29 5.21 -8.12
C GLY A 11 -6.75 4.84 -9.49
N ILE A 12 -7.23 5.56 -10.51
CA ILE A 12 -6.78 5.60 -11.90
C ILE A 12 -7.13 7.00 -12.41
N ALA A 13 -6.14 7.75 -12.86
CA ALA A 13 -6.33 9.12 -13.35
C ALA A 13 -6.26 9.27 -14.88
N SER A 14 -5.73 8.26 -15.57
CA SER A 14 -5.63 8.20 -17.02
C SER A 14 -7.01 8.28 -17.68
N PRO A 15 -7.26 9.26 -18.56
CA PRO A 15 -8.46 9.29 -19.41
C PRO A 15 -8.35 8.29 -20.57
N VAL A 16 -7.16 7.69 -20.77
CA VAL A 16 -6.88 6.69 -21.80
C VAL A 16 -7.27 5.31 -21.26
N GLN A 17 -8.13 4.60 -21.99
CA GLN A 17 -8.56 3.24 -21.63
C GLN A 17 -7.42 2.23 -21.81
N PRO A 18 -7.29 1.19 -20.97
CA PRO A 18 -6.29 0.15 -21.19
C PRO A 18 -6.51 -0.61 -22.52
N PHE A 19 -5.45 -1.15 -23.13
CA PHE A 19 -5.52 -1.92 -24.38
C PHE A 19 -6.33 -3.22 -24.24
N THR A 20 -6.34 -3.82 -23.06
CA THR A 20 -7.05 -5.07 -22.74
C THR A 20 -7.67 -5.02 -21.34
N THR A 21 -8.54 -5.98 -21.01
CA THR A 21 -9.00 -6.17 -19.63
C THR A 21 -7.88 -6.73 -18.76
N TYR A 22 -7.67 -6.14 -17.59
CA TYR A 22 -6.71 -6.61 -16.59
C TYR A 22 -7.41 -7.14 -15.35
N LYS A 23 -6.74 -8.06 -14.65
CA LYS A 23 -7.18 -8.48 -13.32
C LYS A 23 -6.96 -7.39 -12.29
N HIS A 24 -5.90 -6.59 -12.37
CA HIS A 24 -5.50 -5.63 -11.33
C HIS A 24 -5.13 -4.25 -11.87
N SER A 25 -5.22 -3.22 -11.02
CA SER A 25 -4.95 -1.82 -11.36
C SER A 25 -4.61 -0.98 -10.12
N ILE A 26 -3.62 -0.07 -10.21
CA ILE A 26 -3.23 0.86 -9.15
C ILE A 26 -2.69 2.19 -9.70
N GLU A 27 -2.99 3.29 -9.02
CA GLU A 27 -2.35 4.61 -9.23
C GLU A 27 -0.96 4.63 -8.56
N LEU A 28 0.10 4.56 -9.37
CA LEU A 28 1.48 4.66 -8.91
C LEU A 28 1.82 6.08 -8.43
N GLN A 29 1.26 7.10 -9.08
CA GLN A 29 1.41 8.50 -8.69
C GLN A 29 0.15 9.29 -9.02
N GLU A 30 -0.35 10.02 -8.01
CA GLU A 30 -1.59 10.78 -8.10
C GLU A 30 -1.65 11.67 -9.35
N ASN A 31 -2.67 11.48 -10.19
CA ASN A 31 -2.90 12.25 -11.42
C ASN A 31 -1.77 12.18 -12.48
N VAL A 32 -0.85 11.21 -12.37
CA VAL A 32 0.39 11.15 -13.18
C VAL A 32 0.70 9.77 -13.75
N ALA A 33 0.58 8.69 -12.97
CA ALA A 33 1.01 7.36 -13.40
C ALA A 33 0.09 6.26 -12.86
N ASP A 34 -0.40 5.41 -13.76
CA ASP A 34 -1.30 4.30 -13.48
C ASP A 34 -0.72 2.99 -14.05
N LEU A 35 -0.87 1.90 -13.30
CA LEU A 35 -0.39 0.57 -13.69
C LEU A 35 -1.52 -0.45 -13.62
N TRP A 36 -1.72 -1.19 -14.70
CA TRP A 36 -2.55 -2.39 -14.74
C TRP A 36 -1.70 -3.63 -14.94
N TRP A 37 -2.18 -4.77 -14.42
CA TRP A 37 -1.52 -6.05 -14.70
C TRP A 37 -2.44 -7.26 -14.57
N THR A 38 -2.01 -8.34 -15.20
CA THR A 38 -2.57 -9.69 -15.07
C THR A 38 -1.42 -10.69 -15.01
N VAL A 39 -1.50 -11.65 -14.10
CA VAL A 39 -0.62 -12.83 -14.10
C VAL A 39 -1.31 -13.99 -14.81
N ASP A 40 -0.59 -14.59 -15.76
CA ASP A 40 -0.87 -15.88 -16.35
C ASP A 40 -0.07 -16.94 -15.58
N ALA A 41 -0.79 -17.77 -14.81
CA ALA A 41 -0.20 -18.78 -13.97
C ALA A 41 0.27 -20.02 -14.76
N ASP A 42 -0.28 -20.28 -15.95
CA ASP A 42 0.10 -21.42 -16.78
C ASP A 42 1.36 -21.09 -17.60
N ALA A 43 1.44 -19.87 -18.14
CA ALA A 43 2.62 -19.37 -18.84
C ALA A 43 3.76 -18.92 -17.89
N GLN A 44 3.47 -18.73 -16.60
CA GLN A 44 4.36 -18.07 -15.63
C GLN A 44 4.81 -16.67 -16.11
N GLU A 45 3.89 -15.93 -16.76
CA GLU A 45 4.11 -14.58 -17.28
C GLU A 45 3.26 -13.55 -16.53
N ILE A 46 3.77 -12.33 -16.43
CA ILE A 46 3.02 -11.14 -16.04
C ILE A 46 2.92 -10.19 -17.24
N ILE A 47 1.72 -9.71 -17.51
CA ILE A 47 1.45 -8.66 -18.51
C ILE A 47 1.10 -7.40 -17.75
N PHE A 48 1.85 -6.33 -18.01
CA PHE A 48 1.65 -4.99 -17.48
C PHE A 48 1.14 -4.04 -18.57
N GLU A 49 0.44 -3.01 -18.16
CA GLU A 49 0.26 -1.79 -18.94
C GLU A 49 0.47 -0.58 -18.05
N LEU A 50 1.44 0.25 -18.42
CA LEU A 50 1.82 1.47 -17.71
C LEU A 50 1.35 2.67 -18.53
N HIS A 51 0.53 3.53 -17.92
CA HIS A 51 0.18 4.83 -18.45
C HIS A 51 0.90 5.90 -17.62
N VAL A 52 1.64 6.80 -18.27
CA VAL A 52 2.22 7.97 -17.60
C VAL A 52 1.89 9.23 -18.38
N LYS A 53 1.56 10.30 -17.65
CA LYS A 53 1.19 11.61 -18.17
C LYS A 53 2.41 12.38 -18.69
N THR A 54 2.91 11.91 -19.82
CA THR A 54 4.02 12.48 -20.58
C THR A 54 3.87 12.22 -22.08
N THR A 55 4.79 12.76 -22.86
CA THR A 55 4.99 12.46 -24.29
C THR A 55 6.49 12.17 -24.51
N GLY A 56 6.94 11.07 -23.93
CA GLY A 56 8.34 10.69 -23.83
C GLY A 56 8.52 9.38 -23.10
N TRP A 57 9.76 9.01 -22.77
CA TRP A 57 10.02 7.69 -22.21
C TRP A 57 9.37 7.46 -20.83
N ILE A 58 8.93 6.23 -20.62
CA ILE A 58 8.39 5.70 -19.37
C ILE A 58 9.14 4.42 -19.00
N ALA A 59 9.35 4.17 -17.71
CA ALA A 59 9.99 2.95 -17.22
C ALA A 59 9.26 2.38 -16.00
N LEU A 60 9.19 1.05 -15.95
CA LEU A 60 8.77 0.27 -14.80
C LEU A 60 9.91 -0.68 -14.43
N GLY A 61 10.18 -0.88 -13.15
CA GLY A 61 11.16 -1.86 -12.72
C GLY A 61 10.82 -2.55 -11.41
N ILE A 62 11.36 -3.74 -11.23
CA ILE A 62 11.32 -4.50 -9.99
C ILE A 62 12.65 -4.24 -9.27
N SER A 63 12.58 -3.81 -8.01
CA SER A 63 13.73 -3.41 -7.21
C SER A 63 13.86 -4.28 -5.96
N PRO A 64 15.07 -4.73 -5.59
CA PRO A 64 15.29 -5.47 -4.34
C PRO A 64 15.20 -4.59 -3.09
N ALA A 65 15.27 -3.25 -3.23
CA ALA A 65 15.34 -2.32 -2.10
C ALA A 65 14.58 -1.00 -2.33
N GLY A 66 13.74 -0.91 -3.37
CA GLY A 66 12.96 0.29 -3.71
C GLY A 66 13.73 1.47 -4.30
N GLY A 67 15.04 1.32 -4.52
CA GLY A 67 15.89 2.26 -5.25
C GLY A 67 16.41 1.69 -6.56
N MET A 68 17.29 2.43 -7.24
CA MET A 68 17.84 2.01 -8.54
C MET A 68 18.79 0.81 -8.43
N ILE A 69 19.59 0.70 -7.36
CA ILE A 69 20.65 -0.32 -7.27
C ILE A 69 20.07 -1.74 -7.25
N GLY A 70 20.49 -2.54 -8.23
CA GLY A 70 20.03 -3.91 -8.45
C GLY A 70 18.62 -4.01 -9.03
N ALA A 71 18.06 -2.91 -9.55
CA ALA A 71 16.74 -2.92 -10.17
C ALA A 71 16.81 -3.38 -11.63
N ASP A 72 15.78 -4.14 -11.99
CA ASP A 72 15.52 -4.79 -13.27
C ASP A 72 14.34 -4.06 -13.92
N ILE A 73 14.53 -3.48 -15.12
CA ILE A 73 13.75 -2.32 -15.61
C ILE A 73 13.40 -2.43 -17.10
N GLY A 74 12.12 -2.58 -17.42
CA GLY A 74 11.58 -2.32 -18.75
C GLY A 74 11.40 -0.82 -19.01
N THR A 75 12.04 -0.29 -20.06
CA THR A 75 11.91 1.13 -20.47
C THR A 75 11.42 1.26 -21.91
N GLY A 76 10.44 2.12 -22.17
CA GLY A 76 9.91 2.33 -23.52
C GLY A 76 9.34 3.72 -23.79
N TRP A 77 9.11 4.00 -25.07
CA TRP A 77 8.54 5.25 -25.59
C TRP A 77 7.84 4.99 -26.93
N VAL A 78 7.16 5.99 -27.48
CA VAL A 78 6.46 5.90 -28.76
C VAL A 78 6.91 7.07 -29.63
N ASP A 79 7.57 6.77 -30.76
CA ASP A 79 8.12 7.82 -31.61
C ASP A 79 7.04 8.61 -32.38
N GLN A 80 7.47 9.70 -33.03
CA GLN A 80 6.61 10.58 -33.83
C GLN A 80 5.89 9.89 -35.01
N ALA A 81 6.34 8.70 -35.43
CA ALA A 81 5.68 7.89 -36.45
C ALA A 81 4.72 6.84 -35.85
N GLY A 82 4.63 6.77 -34.51
CA GLY A 82 3.78 5.84 -33.77
C GLY A 82 4.43 4.49 -33.48
N ASN A 83 5.74 4.31 -33.71
CA ASN A 83 6.40 3.05 -33.41
C ASN A 83 6.76 2.98 -31.92
N VAL A 84 6.51 1.82 -31.31
CA VAL A 84 6.92 1.54 -29.94
C VAL A 84 8.39 1.13 -29.94
N HIS A 85 9.17 1.78 -29.08
CA HIS A 85 10.53 1.38 -28.76
C HIS A 85 10.54 0.88 -27.32
N PHE A 86 11.22 -0.24 -27.07
CA PHE A 86 11.29 -0.83 -25.74
C PHE A 86 12.63 -1.52 -25.55
N GLN A 87 13.19 -1.39 -24.35
CA GLN A 87 14.52 -1.86 -23.98
C GLN A 87 14.49 -2.48 -22.59
N ASP A 88 15.14 -3.63 -22.49
CA ASP A 88 15.48 -4.27 -21.23
C ASP A 88 16.71 -3.59 -20.60
N ARG A 89 16.69 -3.35 -19.29
CA ARG A 89 17.74 -2.56 -18.62
C ARG A 89 17.98 -2.95 -17.16
N HIS A 90 19.25 -2.99 -16.78
CA HIS A 90 19.68 -3.20 -15.40
C HIS A 90 20.33 -1.95 -14.79
N ALA A 91 20.04 -1.67 -13.52
CA ALA A 91 20.54 -0.50 -12.80
C ALA A 91 21.56 -0.86 -11.70
N PHE A 92 22.84 -0.78 -12.02
CA PHE A 92 23.93 -1.13 -11.10
C PHE A 92 24.23 -0.11 -9.99
N ASN A 93 23.82 1.14 -10.19
CA ASN A 93 24.16 2.28 -9.34
C ASN A 93 23.12 3.40 -9.54
N PHE A 94 23.32 4.55 -8.89
CA PHE A 94 22.50 5.76 -9.11
C PHE A 94 22.92 6.51 -10.39
N SER A 95 22.92 5.83 -11.55
CA SER A 95 23.13 6.44 -12.87
C SER A 95 22.20 5.80 -13.91
N ARG A 96 22.34 6.15 -15.20
CA ARG A 96 21.47 5.62 -16.26
C ARG A 96 21.53 4.08 -16.28
N PRO A 97 20.40 3.36 -16.17
CA PRO A 97 20.36 1.90 -16.31
C PRO A 97 20.97 1.48 -17.65
N VAL A 98 21.84 0.47 -17.66
CA VAL A 98 22.46 -0.03 -18.89
C VAL A 98 21.49 -0.95 -19.62
N ILE A 99 21.60 -1.05 -20.95
CA ILE A 99 20.83 -2.03 -21.72
C ILE A 99 21.32 -3.43 -21.37
N ASP A 100 20.40 -4.36 -21.11
CA ASP A 100 20.79 -5.77 -21.11
C ASP A 100 21.04 -6.23 -22.55
N ASN A 101 22.28 -6.63 -22.81
CA ASN A 101 22.75 -7.08 -24.12
C ASN A 101 23.06 -8.59 -24.11
N THR A 102 22.88 -9.25 -22.97
CA THR A 102 23.07 -10.69 -22.77
C THR A 102 21.75 -11.43 -22.97
N THR A 103 20.67 -10.83 -22.51
CA THR A 103 19.34 -11.44 -22.35
C THR A 103 18.28 -10.35 -22.58
N GLN A 104 17.11 -10.75 -23.05
CA GLN A 104 15.98 -9.85 -23.26
C GLN A 104 14.77 -10.59 -22.71
N ASP A 105 14.23 -10.08 -21.62
CA ASP A 105 13.23 -10.73 -20.80
C ASP A 105 11.96 -9.88 -20.64
N TRP A 106 12.07 -8.56 -20.85
CA TRP A 106 10.93 -7.67 -21.02
C TRP A 106 10.59 -7.45 -22.50
N PHE A 107 9.31 -7.61 -22.86
CA PHE A 107 8.85 -7.45 -24.25
C PHE A 107 7.64 -6.53 -24.31
N HIS A 108 7.69 -5.47 -25.12
CA HIS A 108 6.49 -4.71 -25.45
C HIS A 108 5.54 -5.56 -26.31
N LEU A 109 4.25 -5.33 -26.14
CA LEU A 109 3.19 -5.91 -26.96
C LEU A 109 2.60 -4.84 -27.88
N GLN A 110 2.36 -3.64 -27.34
CA GLN A 110 1.83 -2.48 -28.05
C GLN A 110 1.99 -1.21 -27.19
N GLY A 111 1.85 -0.05 -27.81
CA GLY A 111 2.03 1.23 -27.14
C GLY A 111 1.49 2.37 -27.99
N ARG A 112 1.13 3.48 -27.34
CA ARG A 112 0.62 4.69 -28.00
C ARG A 112 0.83 5.93 -27.15
N GLU A 113 0.92 7.08 -27.80
CA GLU A 113 0.69 8.37 -27.15
C GLU A 113 -0.71 8.88 -27.46
N GLN A 114 -1.44 9.25 -26.41
CA GLN A 114 -2.81 9.74 -26.53
C GLN A 114 -3.12 10.74 -25.41
N ASN A 115 -3.67 11.91 -25.77
CA ASN A 115 -4.10 12.94 -24.81
C ASN A 115 -3.01 13.42 -23.82
N GLY A 116 -1.73 13.37 -24.21
CA GLY A 116 -0.60 13.72 -23.33
C GLY A 116 -0.22 12.62 -22.33
N TRP A 117 -0.55 11.36 -22.65
CA TRP A 117 -0.13 10.16 -21.92
C TRP A 117 0.59 9.19 -22.86
N THR A 118 1.76 8.73 -22.44
CA THR A 118 2.47 7.60 -23.04
C THR A 118 1.97 6.32 -22.35
N CYS A 119 1.42 5.41 -23.14
CA CYS A 119 0.75 4.20 -22.67
C CYS A 119 1.40 2.99 -23.35
N ILE A 120 2.02 2.08 -22.60
CA ILE A 120 2.70 0.90 -23.16
C ILE A 120 2.30 -0.36 -22.40
N GLN A 121 1.87 -1.37 -23.16
CA GLN A 121 1.66 -2.74 -22.68
C GLN A 121 2.92 -3.56 -22.94
N PHE A 122 3.41 -4.27 -21.93
CA PHE A 122 4.60 -5.11 -21.99
C PHE A 122 4.45 -6.34 -21.08
N LYS A 123 5.24 -7.36 -21.32
CA LYS A 123 5.24 -8.60 -20.53
C LYS A 123 6.65 -9.06 -20.15
N ARG A 124 6.72 -9.89 -19.12
CA ARG A 124 7.93 -10.52 -18.58
C ARG A 124 7.56 -11.87 -17.95
N LEU A 125 8.48 -12.83 -17.92
CA LEU A 125 8.33 -14.02 -17.08
C LEU A 125 8.35 -13.62 -15.59
N LEU A 126 7.74 -14.44 -14.73
CA LEU A 126 7.82 -14.27 -13.26
C LEU A 126 9.24 -14.59 -12.75
N ASP A 127 9.85 -15.62 -13.33
CA ASP A 127 11.25 -16.00 -13.14
C ASP A 127 11.89 -16.22 -14.52
N THR A 128 12.83 -15.35 -14.88
CA THR A 128 13.51 -15.32 -16.18
C THR A 128 14.71 -16.27 -16.23
N CYS A 129 15.14 -16.77 -15.06
CA CYS A 129 16.39 -17.50 -14.86
C CYS A 129 17.68 -16.73 -15.20
N ASP A 130 17.61 -15.42 -15.46
CA ASP A 130 18.79 -14.56 -15.49
C ASP A 130 19.25 -14.23 -14.06
N SER A 131 20.57 -14.29 -13.85
CA SER A 131 21.26 -13.84 -12.65
C SER A 131 21.21 -12.33 -12.41
N MET A 132 20.93 -11.53 -13.45
CA MET A 132 20.82 -10.08 -13.39
C MET A 132 19.45 -9.59 -12.94
N ASP A 133 18.46 -10.48 -12.98
CA ASP A 133 17.04 -10.15 -12.88
C ASP A 133 16.47 -10.29 -11.46
N VAL A 134 15.40 -9.52 -11.20
CA VAL A 134 14.68 -9.60 -9.94
C VAL A 134 13.43 -10.45 -10.14
N ARG A 135 13.54 -11.75 -9.79
CA ARG A 135 12.41 -12.68 -9.76
C ARG A 135 11.20 -12.09 -9.02
N ILE A 136 10.06 -12.03 -9.70
CA ILE A 136 8.78 -11.64 -9.13
C ILE A 136 8.29 -12.82 -8.28
N ARG A 137 8.13 -12.59 -6.98
CA ARG A 137 7.71 -13.63 -6.01
C ARG A 137 6.28 -13.40 -5.54
N SER A 138 5.69 -14.45 -4.97
CA SER A 138 4.44 -14.32 -4.20
C SER A 138 4.69 -13.48 -2.94
N GLY A 139 3.71 -12.67 -2.53
CA GLY A 139 3.91 -11.61 -1.54
C GLY A 139 4.41 -10.30 -2.16
N THR A 140 4.87 -9.38 -1.32
CA THR A 140 5.21 -8.01 -1.71
C THR A 140 6.44 -7.93 -2.62
N ASN A 141 6.29 -7.31 -3.78
CA ASN A 141 7.38 -6.92 -4.67
C ASN A 141 7.54 -5.39 -4.59
N ILE A 142 8.77 -4.86 -4.66
CA ILE A 142 8.97 -3.41 -4.67
C ILE A 142 9.09 -2.94 -6.12
N VAL A 143 8.10 -2.20 -6.58
CA VAL A 143 8.02 -1.65 -7.94
C VAL A 143 8.51 -0.21 -7.91
N ILE A 144 9.39 0.13 -8.84
CA ILE A 144 9.82 1.51 -9.12
C ILE A 144 9.29 1.95 -10.49
N PHE A 145 9.03 3.23 -10.64
CA PHE A 145 8.74 3.82 -11.95
C PHE A 145 9.49 5.15 -12.12
N ALA A 146 9.76 5.53 -13.37
CA ALA A 146 10.34 6.82 -13.73
C ALA A 146 9.91 7.25 -15.13
N TYR A 147 9.97 8.55 -15.43
CA TYR A 147 9.61 9.06 -16.76
C TYR A 147 10.36 10.33 -17.18
N GLY A 148 10.56 10.46 -18.49
CA GLY A 148 11.08 11.65 -19.17
C GLY A 148 9.97 12.50 -19.77
N LEU A 149 10.33 13.71 -20.22
CA LEU A 149 9.43 14.62 -20.95
C LEU A 149 9.68 14.64 -22.47
N VAL A 150 10.65 13.84 -22.94
CA VAL A 150 11.08 13.77 -24.34
C VAL A 150 11.47 12.35 -24.68
N ASP A 151 11.31 11.99 -25.95
CA ASP A 151 11.82 10.73 -26.48
C ASP A 151 13.35 10.63 -26.44
N PRO A 152 13.89 9.43 -26.22
CA PRO A 152 15.29 9.08 -26.45
C PRO A 152 15.75 9.38 -27.91
N ASP A 153 16.95 9.93 -28.05
CA ASP A 153 17.63 10.17 -29.33
C ASP A 153 18.16 8.84 -29.92
N LEU A 154 17.39 8.27 -30.84
CA LEU A 154 17.71 7.05 -31.59
C LEU A 154 19.02 7.10 -32.39
N SER A 155 19.64 8.27 -32.59
CA SER A 155 20.97 8.36 -33.21
C SER A 155 22.11 7.94 -32.27
N ARG A 156 21.82 7.76 -30.97
CA ARG A 156 22.77 7.34 -29.94
C ARG A 156 22.55 5.87 -29.60
N GLN A 157 23.65 5.15 -29.38
CA GLN A 157 23.67 3.69 -29.29
C GLN A 157 22.83 3.13 -28.11
N ASP A 158 22.63 3.92 -27.05
CA ASP A 158 21.77 3.56 -25.90
C ASP A 158 20.39 4.26 -25.94
N GLY A 159 19.99 4.92 -27.03
CA GLY A 159 18.86 5.86 -27.08
C GLY A 159 19.05 7.16 -26.27
N ASP A 160 19.99 7.23 -25.33
CA ASP A 160 20.25 8.41 -24.49
C ASP A 160 19.03 8.91 -23.69
N ILE A 161 18.42 7.97 -22.95
CA ILE A 161 17.39 8.24 -21.95
C ILE A 161 17.81 9.40 -21.04
N SER A 162 17.02 10.47 -21.08
CA SER A 162 17.22 11.70 -20.30
C SER A 162 17.00 11.48 -18.80
N TYR A 163 17.60 12.30 -17.94
CA TYR A 163 17.41 12.18 -16.49
C TYR A 163 15.95 12.47 -16.09
N HIS A 164 15.37 11.61 -15.25
CA HIS A 164 13.98 11.74 -14.79
C HIS A 164 13.76 12.89 -13.79
N ASP A 165 14.79 13.40 -13.12
CA ASP A 165 14.63 14.38 -12.05
C ASP A 165 13.71 13.84 -10.93
N ASP A 166 12.84 14.64 -10.33
CA ASP A 166 11.83 14.14 -9.37
C ASP A 166 10.66 13.33 -10.01
N ARG A 167 10.68 13.07 -11.33
CA ARG A 167 9.65 12.28 -12.05
C ARG A 167 9.83 10.77 -11.88
N ARG A 168 9.74 10.30 -10.63
CA ARG A 168 9.91 8.90 -10.24
C ARG A 168 9.15 8.57 -8.96
N GLY A 169 8.97 7.29 -8.67
CA GLY A 169 8.46 6.85 -7.38
C GLY A 169 8.59 5.35 -7.16
N THR A 170 8.20 4.94 -5.96
CA THR A 170 8.29 3.55 -5.47
C THR A 170 6.95 3.14 -4.86
N ARG A 171 6.55 1.88 -5.09
CA ARG A 171 5.36 1.24 -4.52
C ARG A 171 5.68 -0.19 -4.11
N MET A 172 5.08 -0.64 -3.02
CA MET A 172 5.08 -2.04 -2.60
C MET A 172 3.80 -2.69 -3.13
N ILE A 173 3.91 -3.70 -3.99
CA ILE A 173 2.77 -4.29 -4.71
C ILE A 173 2.89 -5.83 -4.66
N PRO A 174 1.88 -6.56 -4.14
CA PRO A 174 1.85 -8.02 -4.19
C PRO A 174 1.45 -8.54 -5.58
N LEU A 175 2.31 -8.35 -6.58
CA LEU A 175 2.00 -8.55 -8.02
C LEU A 175 1.32 -9.88 -8.38
N GLN A 176 1.65 -10.99 -7.72
CA GLN A 176 1.04 -12.31 -7.99
C GLN A 176 -0.29 -12.56 -7.27
N SER A 177 -0.57 -11.82 -6.20
CA SER A 177 -1.66 -12.12 -5.24
C SER A 177 -2.43 -10.88 -4.83
N TYR A 178 -2.47 -9.86 -5.70
CA TYR A 178 -3.21 -8.64 -5.48
C TYR A 178 -4.71 -8.97 -5.49
N GLY A 179 -5.39 -8.78 -4.38
CA GLY A 179 -6.85 -8.73 -4.40
C GLY A 179 -7.25 -7.40 -5.02
N ASN A 180 -8.15 -7.39 -6.00
CA ASN A 180 -8.83 -6.12 -6.26
C ASN A 180 -9.62 -5.76 -5.00
N PRO A 181 -9.62 -4.49 -4.56
CA PRO A 181 -10.59 -4.04 -3.58
C PRO A 181 -12.00 -4.40 -4.12
N PRO A 182 -12.89 -4.98 -3.30
CA PRO A 182 -14.23 -5.37 -3.75
C PRO A 182 -15.00 -4.18 -4.34
N SER A 183 -15.98 -4.45 -5.22
CA SER A 183 -16.92 -3.38 -5.57
C SER A 183 -17.76 -3.03 -4.33
N GLU A 184 -18.06 -1.75 -4.13
CA GLU A 184 -19.00 -1.30 -3.09
C GLU A 184 -20.38 -1.95 -3.24
N ASP A 185 -20.74 -2.36 -4.47
CA ASP A 185 -21.96 -3.13 -4.77
C ASP A 185 -22.04 -4.46 -4.00
N LYS A 186 -20.90 -5.07 -3.64
CA LYS A 186 -20.85 -6.31 -2.84
C LYS A 186 -21.40 -6.09 -1.42
N PHE A 187 -21.45 -4.84 -0.96
CA PHE A 187 -21.92 -4.43 0.36
C PHE A 187 -23.29 -3.73 0.32
N ALA A 188 -23.93 -3.67 -0.86
CA ALA A 188 -25.24 -3.07 -1.01
C ALA A 188 -26.29 -3.82 -0.15
N GLY A 189 -26.93 -3.10 0.78
CA GLY A 189 -27.92 -3.67 1.69
C GLY A 189 -27.37 -4.19 3.02
N LEU A 190 -26.05 -4.09 3.26
CA LEU A 190 -25.48 -4.24 4.61
C LEU A 190 -25.70 -2.95 5.42
N ASP A 191 -25.84 -3.09 6.73
CA ASP A 191 -25.75 -1.96 7.65
C ASP A 191 -24.30 -1.42 7.63
N SER A 192 -24.10 -0.16 7.98
CA SER A 192 -22.74 0.39 8.09
C SER A 192 -22.67 1.46 9.17
N PHE A 193 -21.47 1.62 9.73
CA PHE A 193 -21.19 2.67 10.69
C PHE A 193 -19.87 3.35 10.36
N GLU A 194 -19.93 4.68 10.38
CA GLU A 194 -18.80 5.52 10.07
C GLU A 194 -18.15 5.99 11.35
N PHE A 195 -16.87 5.75 11.37
CA PHE A 195 -15.96 6.57 12.11
C PHE A 195 -15.80 7.86 11.21
N ARG A 196 -15.80 9.13 11.70
CA ARG A 196 -15.37 10.35 10.95
C ARG A 196 -14.76 11.50 11.80
N LEU A 197 -13.54 11.97 11.49
CA LEU A 197 -12.94 13.16 12.14
C LEU A 197 -13.71 14.39 11.65
N ASN A 198 -13.87 15.41 12.49
CA ASN A 198 -14.76 16.52 12.18
C ASN A 198 -13.97 17.82 11.95
N ASN A 199 -13.44 17.99 10.73
CA ASN A 199 -12.62 19.15 10.34
C ASN A 199 -11.46 19.42 11.32
N TYR A 200 -10.80 18.35 11.78
CA TYR A 200 -9.67 18.44 12.70
C TYR A 200 -8.54 19.27 12.08
N ARG A 201 -8.04 20.28 12.79
CA ARG A 201 -6.92 21.10 12.29
C ARG A 201 -5.61 20.39 12.61
N VAL A 202 -5.03 19.74 11.59
CA VAL A 202 -3.73 19.05 11.72
C VAL A 202 -2.65 20.06 12.15
N PRO A 203 -1.89 19.79 13.22
CA PRO A 203 -0.78 20.62 13.64
C PRO A 203 0.29 20.79 12.55
N SER A 204 0.95 21.96 12.54
CA SER A 204 2.12 22.21 11.69
C SER A 204 3.41 21.72 12.35
N THR A 205 3.38 20.52 12.92
CA THR A 205 4.53 19.77 13.44
C THR A 205 4.79 18.56 12.55
N GLU A 206 6.01 18.03 12.55
CA GLU A 206 6.41 16.94 11.64
C GLU A 206 5.62 15.65 11.85
N THR A 207 5.37 15.29 13.12
CA THR A 207 4.61 14.11 13.50
C THR A 207 3.49 14.49 14.47
N THR A 208 2.34 13.81 14.39
CA THR A 208 1.22 13.97 15.32
C THR A 208 0.43 12.67 15.39
N TYR A 209 0.11 12.21 16.61
CA TYR A 209 -0.83 11.12 16.87
C TYR A 209 -2.10 11.72 17.47
N HIS A 210 -3.22 11.63 16.75
CA HIS A 210 -4.52 12.15 17.17
C HIS A 210 -5.50 11.00 17.40
N CYS A 211 -6.06 10.93 18.60
CA CYS A 211 -6.98 9.88 19.02
C CYS A 211 -8.39 10.45 19.13
N LYS A 212 -9.35 9.79 18.47
CA LYS A 212 -10.76 10.17 18.51
C LYS A 212 -11.64 8.92 18.49
N HIS A 213 -12.82 9.03 19.08
CA HIS A 213 -13.94 8.17 18.72
C HIS A 213 -14.50 8.64 17.37
N LYS A 214 -14.31 7.83 16.31
CA LYS A 214 -14.81 8.01 14.93
C LYS A 214 -13.92 8.90 13.97
N ALA A 215 -13.30 8.31 12.92
CA ALA A 215 -12.50 8.80 11.77
C ALA A 215 -12.88 8.11 10.37
N LEU A 216 -12.93 8.74 9.14
CA LEU A 216 -13.12 8.18 7.73
C LEU A 216 -12.26 8.88 6.60
N ILE A 217 -11.39 8.24 5.78
CA ILE A 217 -10.34 8.95 4.98
C ILE A 217 -10.86 10.10 4.10
N ASP A 218 -10.23 11.27 4.25
CA ASP A 218 -10.38 12.43 3.38
C ASP A 218 -9.36 12.35 2.23
N PRO A 219 -9.80 12.26 0.96
CA PRO A 219 -8.90 12.23 -0.18
C PRO A 219 -7.92 13.41 -0.22
N ALA A 220 -8.28 14.57 0.34
CA ALA A 220 -7.45 15.76 0.35
C ALA A 220 -6.24 15.70 1.30
N ASN A 221 -6.13 14.68 2.18
CA ASN A 221 -5.06 14.54 3.18
C ASN A 221 -4.27 13.22 3.11
N ARG A 222 -4.39 12.48 2.00
CA ARG A 222 -3.67 11.22 1.76
C ARG A 222 -2.14 11.34 1.78
N ASP A 223 -1.63 12.53 1.48
CA ASP A 223 -0.21 12.88 1.50
C ASP A 223 0.38 12.97 2.91
N ILE A 224 -0.46 13.16 3.94
CA ILE A 224 -0.04 13.35 5.34
C ILE A 224 -0.55 12.30 6.31
N VAL A 225 -1.61 11.54 6.00
CA VAL A 225 -2.10 10.44 6.83
C VAL A 225 -1.23 9.20 6.63
N HIS A 226 -0.52 8.78 7.68
CA HIS A 226 0.48 7.70 7.62
C HIS A 226 -0.09 6.32 8.00
N HIS A 227 -0.84 6.24 9.11
CA HIS A 227 -1.59 5.03 9.48
C HIS A 227 -2.79 5.33 10.37
N GLN A 228 -3.68 4.35 10.45
CA GLN A 228 -4.90 4.33 11.26
C GLN A 228 -5.00 3.01 12.01
N LEU A 229 -5.36 3.10 13.28
CA LEU A 229 -5.59 1.97 14.16
C LEU A 229 -6.96 2.14 14.80
N VAL A 230 -7.89 1.22 14.55
CA VAL A 230 -9.15 1.15 15.31
C VAL A 230 -8.94 0.13 16.43
N TYR A 231 -9.24 0.53 17.65
CA TYR A 231 -9.13 -0.34 18.81
C TYR A 231 -10.47 -0.60 19.49
N GLU A 232 -10.59 -1.76 20.14
CA GLU A 232 -11.68 -2.07 21.08
C GLU A 232 -11.36 -1.53 22.47
N CYS A 233 -12.34 -0.90 23.12
CA CYS A 233 -12.21 -0.49 24.52
C CYS A 233 -12.60 -1.60 25.50
N ASP A 234 -11.87 -1.68 26.62
CA ASP A 234 -12.23 -2.52 27.76
C ASP A 234 -13.70 -2.26 28.18
N PRO A 235 -14.51 -3.29 28.43
CA PRO A 235 -15.91 -3.15 28.86
C PRO A 235 -16.16 -2.29 30.11
N ALA A 236 -15.14 -2.14 30.96
CA ALA A 236 -15.12 -1.31 32.15
C ALA A 236 -14.78 0.16 31.85
N ALA A 237 -14.34 0.49 30.63
CA ALA A 237 -14.30 1.86 30.14
C ALA A 237 -15.73 2.38 29.97
N ILE A 238 -16.18 3.18 30.94
CA ILE A 238 -17.44 3.91 30.88
C ILE A 238 -17.15 5.32 30.40
N PHE A 239 -17.55 5.63 29.18
CA PHE A 239 -17.54 6.98 28.66
C PHE A 239 -18.89 7.66 28.89
N ASP A 240 -18.89 8.99 28.93
CA ASP A 240 -20.11 9.76 28.72
C ASP A 240 -20.36 9.84 27.20
N ASP A 241 -21.38 9.14 26.72
CA ASP A 241 -21.75 9.12 25.30
C ASP A 241 -22.00 10.52 24.72
N ALA A 242 -22.34 11.51 25.56
CA ALA A 242 -22.51 12.90 25.15
C ALA A 242 -21.17 13.67 25.00
N ASN A 243 -20.08 13.18 25.59
CA ASN A 243 -18.78 13.84 25.68
C ASN A 243 -17.61 12.85 25.48
N LEU A 244 -17.65 12.08 24.39
CA LEU A 244 -16.54 11.18 24.02
C LEU A 244 -15.22 11.97 23.81
N PRO A 245 -14.09 11.55 24.39
CA PRO A 245 -12.81 12.26 24.25
C PRO A 245 -12.27 12.31 22.81
N GLU A 246 -11.61 13.44 22.48
CA GLU A 246 -10.85 13.71 21.26
C GLU A 246 -9.60 14.55 21.61
N GLY A 247 -8.43 14.24 21.06
CA GLY A 247 -7.18 14.97 21.34
C GLY A 247 -5.90 14.25 20.89
N LEU A 248 -4.73 14.75 21.30
CA LEU A 248 -3.45 14.08 21.05
C LEU A 248 -3.33 12.80 21.88
N CYS A 249 -2.95 11.68 21.28
CA CYS A 249 -2.92 10.38 21.97
C CYS A 249 -2.05 10.39 23.24
N ASP A 250 -0.92 11.11 23.21
CA ASP A 250 0.00 11.29 24.35
C ASP A 250 -0.55 12.19 25.48
N GLU A 251 -1.64 12.92 25.24
CA GLU A 251 -2.22 13.90 26.19
C GLU A 251 -3.61 13.52 26.72
N ILE A 252 -4.19 12.39 26.28
CA ILE A 252 -5.58 12.04 26.61
C ILE A 252 -5.70 11.21 27.91
N ASN A 253 -6.75 11.55 28.66
CA ASN A 253 -7.49 10.75 29.64
C ASN A 253 -7.10 9.24 29.72
N PRO A 254 -6.72 8.70 30.90
CA PRO A 254 -6.43 7.28 31.13
C PRO A 254 -7.51 6.29 30.66
N GLN A 255 -8.74 6.74 30.43
CA GLN A 255 -9.79 5.92 29.82
C GLN A 255 -9.52 5.53 28.35
N ILE A 256 -8.65 6.24 27.61
CA ILE A 256 -8.21 5.81 26.28
C ILE A 256 -7.08 4.77 26.33
N GLU A 257 -6.24 4.75 27.38
CA GLU A 257 -5.29 3.64 27.58
C GLU A 257 -6.01 2.28 27.69
N LEU A 258 -7.24 2.28 28.24
CA LEU A 258 -8.13 1.11 28.29
C LEU A 258 -8.65 0.66 26.91
N CYS A 259 -8.36 1.39 25.84
CA CYS A 259 -8.66 1.00 24.47
C CYS A 259 -7.43 0.55 23.68
N THR A 260 -6.21 0.96 24.00
CA THR A 260 -5.05 0.79 23.07
C THR A 260 -4.51 -0.64 22.95
N THR A 261 -5.14 -1.65 23.56
CA THR A 261 -4.63 -3.03 23.62
C THR A 261 -5.14 -3.96 22.52
N ASN A 262 -6.39 -3.80 22.07
CA ASN A 262 -7.03 -4.70 21.12
C ASN A 262 -7.25 -4.01 19.78
N ILE A 263 -6.54 -4.41 18.72
CA ILE A 263 -6.75 -3.87 17.36
C ILE A 263 -7.95 -4.57 16.71
N ALA A 264 -8.91 -3.77 16.25
CA ALA A 264 -10.08 -4.19 15.46
C ALA A 264 -9.95 -3.88 13.96
N SER A 265 -9.06 -2.96 13.58
CA SER A 265 -8.65 -2.73 12.20
C SER A 265 -7.35 -1.92 12.14
N ILE A 266 -6.56 -2.14 11.09
CA ILE A 266 -5.32 -1.41 10.81
C ILE A 266 -5.25 -1.03 9.33
N TRP A 267 -4.83 0.20 9.04
CA TRP A 267 -4.47 0.65 7.69
C TRP A 267 -3.19 1.48 7.76
N ALA A 268 -2.33 1.38 6.75
CA ALA A 268 -1.20 2.30 6.56
C ALA A 268 -0.98 2.60 5.07
N VAL A 269 -0.19 3.65 4.81
CA VAL A 269 0.24 4.04 3.45
C VAL A 269 0.77 2.83 2.67
N GLY A 270 0.16 2.56 1.53
CA GLY A 270 0.47 1.42 0.65
C GLY A 270 -0.45 0.21 0.81
N GLY A 271 -1.27 0.14 1.86
CA GLY A 271 -2.37 -0.82 1.98
C GLY A 271 -3.56 -0.43 1.10
N ASP A 272 -4.28 -1.43 0.59
CA ASP A 272 -5.52 -1.20 -0.17
C ASP A 272 -6.58 -0.46 0.65
N TYR A 273 -7.45 0.24 -0.06
CA TYR A 273 -8.52 1.03 0.55
C TYR A 273 -9.72 0.20 1.02
N MET A 274 -9.74 -1.12 0.78
CA MET A 274 -10.81 -2.02 1.22
C MET A 274 -10.22 -3.35 1.65
N GLU A 275 -10.48 -3.76 2.89
CA GLU A 275 -10.09 -5.07 3.41
C GLU A 275 -11.32 -5.99 3.39
N GLU A 276 -11.28 -7.04 2.55
CA GLU A 276 -12.27 -8.11 2.58
C GLU A 276 -11.75 -9.28 3.41
N PHE A 277 -12.46 -9.61 4.49
CA PHE A 277 -12.21 -10.86 5.23
C PHE A 277 -12.75 -12.06 4.44
N ALA A 278 -11.99 -13.17 4.47
CA ALA A 278 -12.32 -14.45 3.84
C ALA A 278 -13.78 -14.87 4.11
N GLU A 279 -14.47 -15.44 3.12
CA GLU A 279 -15.92 -15.62 3.14
C GLU A 279 -16.43 -16.43 4.36
N GLU A 280 -15.62 -17.37 4.84
CA GLU A 280 -15.85 -18.21 6.01
C GLU A 280 -15.62 -17.51 7.36
N ALA A 281 -14.95 -16.35 7.40
CA ALA A 281 -14.51 -15.67 8.63
C ALA A 281 -15.00 -14.22 8.72
N GLY A 282 -15.31 -13.74 9.93
CA GLY A 282 -15.70 -12.34 10.13
C GLY A 282 -15.39 -11.83 11.53
N TYR A 283 -15.09 -10.54 11.65
CA TYR A 283 -14.86 -9.93 12.97
C TYR A 283 -16.20 -9.78 13.73
N PRO A 284 -16.29 -10.19 15.00
CA PRO A 284 -17.48 -10.01 15.83
C PRO A 284 -17.56 -8.55 16.34
N VAL A 285 -18.66 -7.85 16.05
CA VAL A 285 -18.83 -6.42 16.41
C VAL A 285 -20.00 -6.10 17.33
N ALA A 286 -20.85 -7.08 17.64
CA ALA A 286 -21.96 -6.97 18.59
C ALA A 286 -22.40 -8.38 19.04
N GLY A 287 -23.00 -8.49 20.23
CA GLY A 287 -23.56 -9.74 20.78
C GLY A 287 -23.49 -9.77 22.31
N ASP A 288 -23.34 -10.96 22.88
CA ASP A 288 -23.02 -11.14 24.31
C ASP A 288 -21.58 -10.70 24.66
N PHE A 289 -20.81 -10.23 23.68
CA PHE A 289 -19.48 -9.67 23.88
C PHE A 289 -19.57 -8.31 24.57
N PRO A 290 -18.68 -8.05 25.55
CA PRO A 290 -18.82 -6.89 26.42
C PRO A 290 -18.22 -5.58 25.83
N ILE A 291 -17.77 -5.60 24.57
CA ILE A 291 -17.20 -4.45 23.84
C ILE A 291 -18.30 -3.42 23.56
N LYS A 292 -18.16 -2.22 24.12
CA LYS A 292 -19.15 -1.13 23.97
C LYS A 292 -18.68 0.01 23.10
N TYR A 293 -17.36 0.19 22.98
CA TYR A 293 -16.74 1.38 22.40
C TYR A 293 -15.53 1.00 21.57
N TYR A 294 -15.24 1.84 20.58
CA TYR A 294 -14.06 1.75 19.75
C TYR A 294 -13.41 3.13 19.66
N ALA A 295 -12.10 3.19 19.83
CA ALA A 295 -11.28 4.37 19.58
C ALA A 295 -10.56 4.24 18.23
N ILE A 296 -10.19 5.36 17.61
CA ILE A 296 -9.29 5.37 16.45
C ILE A 296 -8.15 6.36 16.65
N GLU A 297 -6.94 5.84 16.49
CA GLU A 297 -5.69 6.58 16.43
C GLU A 297 -5.34 6.91 14.98
N MET A 298 -4.95 8.16 14.75
CA MET A 298 -4.58 8.74 13.47
C MET A 298 -3.15 9.27 13.56
N HIS A 299 -2.23 8.67 12.83
CA HIS A 299 -0.85 9.16 12.75
C HIS A 299 -0.69 10.02 11.49
N TYR A 300 -0.30 11.29 11.68
CA TYR A 300 0.07 12.22 10.63
C TYR A 300 1.59 12.37 10.52
N ASN A 301 2.10 12.32 9.28
CA ASN A 301 3.45 12.70 8.91
C ASN A 301 3.40 13.95 8.02
N ASN A 302 3.52 15.13 8.62
CA ASN A 302 3.51 16.43 7.96
C ASN A 302 4.94 16.92 7.77
N ALA A 303 5.74 16.18 6.98
CA ALA A 303 7.17 16.46 6.74
C ALA A 303 7.47 17.87 6.19
N LYS A 304 6.49 18.53 5.55
CA LYS A 304 6.60 19.92 5.06
C LYS A 304 6.12 20.97 6.07
N GLN A 305 5.68 20.55 7.26
CA GLN A 305 5.15 21.38 8.34
C GLN A 305 4.10 22.39 7.86
N LEU A 306 3.22 21.94 6.95
CA LEU A 306 2.20 22.78 6.34
C LEU A 306 1.18 23.22 7.39
N SER A 307 0.80 24.49 7.32
CA SER A 307 -0.27 25.06 8.16
C SER A 307 -1.61 25.07 7.42
N ASN A 308 -2.70 25.27 8.17
CA ASN A 308 -4.06 25.40 7.64
C ASN A 308 -4.60 24.15 6.92
N ARG A 309 -4.04 22.97 7.17
CA ARG A 309 -4.64 21.69 6.79
C ARG A 309 -5.78 21.34 7.75
N THR A 310 -6.92 20.97 7.20
CA THR A 310 -8.08 20.44 7.94
C THR A 310 -8.36 19.04 7.44
N ASP A 311 -8.63 18.12 8.36
CA ASP A 311 -8.79 16.71 8.06
C ASP A 311 -10.10 16.13 8.59
N SER A 312 -10.57 15.12 7.86
CA SER A 312 -11.76 14.34 8.17
C SER A 312 -11.49 12.82 8.26
N SER A 313 -10.22 12.39 8.17
CA SER A 313 -9.80 11.03 7.78
C SER A 313 -10.16 9.85 8.72
N GLY A 314 -9.91 8.57 8.32
CA GLY A 314 -10.13 7.27 9.02
C GLY A 314 -10.79 6.08 8.24
N ILE A 315 -11.63 5.26 8.90
CA ILE A 315 -12.24 3.99 8.43
C ILE A 315 -13.80 3.96 8.47
N ARG A 316 -14.47 3.38 7.47
CA ARG A 316 -15.90 2.93 7.53
C ARG A 316 -15.96 1.43 7.78
N PHE A 317 -16.97 0.99 8.51
CA PHE A 317 -17.25 -0.43 8.71
C PHE A 317 -18.63 -0.84 8.15
N TYR A 318 -18.70 -1.99 7.48
CA TYR A 318 -19.94 -2.63 7.03
C TYR A 318 -20.29 -3.81 7.93
N ILE A 319 -21.53 -3.87 8.41
CA ILE A 319 -22.05 -4.92 9.29
C ILE A 319 -23.07 -5.78 8.54
N GLY A 320 -22.83 -7.09 8.53
CA GLY A 320 -23.83 -8.09 8.14
C GLY A 320 -24.39 -8.82 9.36
N ASN A 321 -25.72 -9.02 9.36
CA ASN A 321 -26.51 -9.64 10.43
C ASN A 321 -26.43 -11.18 10.45
N GLU A 322 -25.74 -11.79 9.48
CA GLU A 322 -25.44 -13.22 9.45
C GLU A 322 -24.07 -13.51 10.08
N LEU A 323 -24.01 -14.56 10.90
CA LEU A 323 -22.76 -15.08 11.45
C LEU A 323 -22.02 -15.90 10.40
N ARG A 324 -20.70 -15.70 10.32
CA ARG A 324 -19.81 -16.52 9.50
C ARG A 324 -19.36 -17.76 10.29
N GLN A 325 -18.69 -18.70 9.63
CA GLN A 325 -18.29 -19.98 10.24
C GLN A 325 -17.22 -19.82 11.32
N TYR A 326 -16.35 -18.80 11.19
CA TYR A 326 -15.25 -18.52 12.11
C TYR A 326 -15.22 -17.05 12.54
N ASP A 327 -14.84 -16.81 13.79
CA ASP A 327 -14.52 -15.47 14.27
C ASP A 327 -13.10 -15.08 13.81
N LEU A 328 -12.96 -13.84 13.34
CA LEU A 328 -11.67 -13.24 12.98
C LEU A 328 -11.13 -12.38 14.13
N GLY A 329 -9.81 -12.41 14.32
CA GLY A 329 -9.11 -11.54 15.26
C GLY A 329 -7.68 -11.25 14.81
N TYR A 330 -7.06 -10.22 15.37
CA TYR A 330 -5.69 -9.81 15.05
C TYR A 330 -4.69 -10.35 16.09
N LEU A 331 -3.57 -10.89 15.60
CA LEU A 331 -2.43 -11.29 16.44
C LEU A 331 -1.24 -10.37 16.16
N SER A 332 -0.95 -9.46 17.10
CA SER A 332 0.27 -8.63 17.03
C SER A 332 1.49 -9.43 17.45
N PHE A 333 2.54 -9.42 16.64
CA PHE A 333 3.78 -10.15 16.88
C PHE A 333 5.02 -9.30 16.55
N GLY A 334 5.94 -9.17 17.50
CA GLY A 334 7.18 -8.42 17.31
C GLY A 334 7.82 -7.96 18.62
N THR A 335 8.73 -7.00 18.51
CA THR A 335 9.37 -6.29 19.63
C THR A 335 8.70 -4.94 19.83
N TYR A 336 8.46 -4.53 21.09
CA TYR A 336 7.90 -3.21 21.40
C TYR A 336 8.83 -2.09 20.90
N ALA A 337 8.26 -1.10 20.21
CA ALA A 337 8.99 0.02 19.61
C ALA A 337 9.35 1.12 20.64
N ASN A 338 9.95 0.75 21.77
CA ASN A 338 10.46 1.70 22.77
C ASN A 338 11.98 1.52 22.98
N ALA A 339 12.64 2.58 23.45
CA ALA A 339 14.10 2.63 23.58
C ALA A 339 14.70 1.63 24.60
N ALA A 340 13.88 1.01 25.45
CA ALA A 340 14.32 -0.04 26.37
C ALA A 340 14.22 -1.46 25.75
N ALA A 341 13.36 -1.65 24.74
CA ALA A 341 13.11 -2.93 24.08
C ALA A 341 13.82 -3.05 22.71
N LEU A 342 14.03 -1.94 21.99
CA LEU A 342 14.67 -1.93 20.67
C LEU A 342 15.66 -0.76 20.52
N ALA A 343 16.93 -1.08 20.27
CA ALA A 343 17.98 -0.12 19.96
C ALA A 343 18.89 -0.66 18.84
N ILE A 344 18.92 0.04 17.70
CA ILE A 344 19.77 -0.31 16.55
C ILE A 344 21.04 0.55 16.61
N PRO A 345 22.25 -0.04 16.64
CA PRO A 345 23.49 0.74 16.64
C PRO A 345 23.65 1.59 15.37
N PRO A 346 24.18 2.82 15.44
CA PRO A 346 24.39 3.63 14.26
C PRO A 346 25.49 3.04 13.36
N ARG A 347 25.32 3.17 12.04
CA ARG A 347 26.30 2.77 11.00
C ARG A 347 26.56 1.26 10.89
N VAL A 348 25.56 0.43 11.15
CA VAL A 348 25.58 -1.00 10.81
C VAL A 348 24.86 -1.23 9.49
N ASP A 349 25.44 -2.02 8.58
CA ASP A 349 24.85 -2.27 7.25
C ASP A 349 23.59 -3.15 7.33
N ARG A 350 23.56 -4.05 8.33
CA ARG A 350 22.44 -4.92 8.66
C ARG A 350 22.42 -5.20 10.16
N PHE A 351 21.24 -5.13 10.76
CA PHE A 351 20.98 -5.55 12.14
C PHE A 351 19.68 -6.34 12.15
N ASN A 352 19.71 -7.59 12.62
CA ASN A 352 18.53 -8.43 12.69
C ASN A 352 17.86 -8.24 14.06
N VAL A 353 16.53 -8.15 14.08
CA VAL A 353 15.71 -8.06 15.29
C VAL A 353 14.82 -9.29 15.35
N ASP A 354 15.23 -10.28 16.14
CA ASP A 354 14.50 -11.54 16.28
C ASP A 354 13.47 -11.44 17.41
N SER A 355 12.24 -11.88 17.13
CA SER A 355 11.13 -11.96 18.10
C SER A 355 10.57 -13.38 18.13
N TYR A 356 10.08 -13.84 19.29
CA TYR A 356 9.68 -15.25 19.48
C TYR A 356 8.36 -15.37 20.24
N CYS A 357 7.44 -16.19 19.71
CA CYS A 357 6.23 -16.59 20.44
C CYS A 357 6.56 -17.86 21.23
N SER A 358 6.68 -17.73 22.56
CA SER A 358 7.04 -18.89 23.40
C SER A 358 5.91 -19.94 23.41
N PRO A 359 6.22 -21.24 23.61
CA PRO A 359 5.19 -22.27 23.77
C PRO A 359 4.20 -22.00 24.92
N ARG A 360 4.59 -21.18 25.91
CA ARG A 360 3.72 -20.73 26.99
C ARG A 360 2.70 -19.67 26.54
N ALA A 361 3.01 -18.88 25.53
CA ALA A 361 2.07 -17.92 24.96
C ALA A 361 1.03 -18.64 24.09
N THR A 362 1.46 -19.61 23.28
CA THR A 362 0.55 -20.41 22.43
C THR A 362 -0.35 -21.37 23.22
N GLN A 363 -0.10 -21.60 24.51
CA GLN A 363 -1.02 -22.33 25.40
C GLN A 363 -2.38 -21.62 25.59
N ASN A 364 -2.46 -20.32 25.27
CA ASN A 364 -3.71 -19.56 25.31
C ASN A 364 -4.53 -19.67 24.01
N PHE A 365 -4.03 -20.38 22.98
CA PHE A 365 -4.76 -20.59 21.74
C PHE A 365 -5.80 -21.72 21.89
N PRO A 366 -6.87 -21.74 21.06
CA PRO A 366 -7.82 -22.85 21.03
C PRO A 366 -7.13 -24.20 20.77
N GLU A 367 -7.68 -25.30 21.32
CA GLU A 367 -7.14 -26.66 21.08
C GLU A 367 -7.16 -27.05 19.59
N SER A 368 -8.08 -26.47 18.81
CA SER A 368 -8.17 -26.60 17.34
C SER A 368 -7.05 -25.85 16.58
N GLY A 369 -6.25 -25.04 17.27
CA GLY A 369 -5.33 -24.08 16.68
C GLY A 369 -6.03 -22.84 16.10
N ILE A 370 -5.27 -22.07 15.33
CA ILE A 370 -5.71 -20.87 14.59
C ILE A 370 -5.23 -20.93 13.14
N THR A 371 -5.97 -20.31 12.22
CA THR A 371 -5.60 -20.19 10.81
C THR A 371 -5.13 -18.76 10.52
N LEU A 372 -3.93 -18.60 9.97
CA LEU A 372 -3.41 -17.30 9.57
C LEU A 372 -3.93 -16.94 8.17
N LEU A 373 -4.79 -15.91 8.09
CA LEU A 373 -5.42 -15.47 6.84
C LEU A 373 -4.61 -14.39 6.10
N SER A 374 -3.99 -13.46 6.83
CA SER A 374 -3.24 -12.32 6.29
C SER A 374 -2.10 -11.92 7.25
N THR A 375 -1.13 -11.15 6.76
CA THR A 375 -0.02 -10.61 7.55
C THR A 375 0.22 -9.14 7.23
N PHE A 376 0.37 -8.32 8.27
CA PHE A 376 0.66 -6.90 8.15
C PHE A 376 2.04 -6.59 8.76
N PRO A 377 3.14 -6.63 7.98
CA PRO A 377 4.45 -6.28 8.49
C PRO A 377 4.55 -4.76 8.68
N HIS A 378 4.88 -4.31 9.90
CA HIS A 378 5.06 -2.90 10.21
C HIS A 378 6.50 -2.60 10.68
N THR A 379 7.14 -1.63 10.05
CA THR A 379 8.45 -1.08 10.46
C THR A 379 8.51 0.42 10.17
N HIS A 380 9.45 1.12 10.80
CA HIS A 380 9.82 2.49 10.43
C HIS A 380 10.89 2.48 9.30
N LEU A 381 11.34 3.66 8.87
CA LEU A 381 12.21 3.92 7.70
C LEU A 381 13.51 3.09 7.56
N GLN A 382 13.92 2.31 8.57
CA GLN A 382 15.12 1.46 8.55
C GLN A 382 14.82 -0.04 8.39
N GLY A 383 13.54 -0.45 8.35
CA GLY A 383 13.15 -1.83 8.07
C GLY A 383 13.44 -2.24 6.62
N LYS A 384 13.78 -3.51 6.42
CA LYS A 384 14.12 -4.14 5.13
C LYS A 384 13.76 -5.62 5.15
#